data_AF-A0A373LCQ9-F1
#
_entry.id   AF-A0A373LCQ9-F1
#
_cell.length_a   1.000
_cell.length_b   1.000
_cell.length_c   1.000
_cell.angle_alpha   90.00
_cell.angle_beta   90.00
_cell.angle_gamma   90.00
#
_symmetry.space_group_name_H-M   'P 1'
#
loop_
_entity.id
_entity.type
_entity.pdbx_description
1 polymer ?
#
loop_
_entity_poly.entity_id
_entity_poly.type
_entity_poly.pdbx_seq_one_letter_code
_entity_poly.pdbx_strand_id
1 'polypeptide(L)' 'MFKVNSSLSKSNISRTIRFSEETYNSLFEIAEIEQVSFNSLVLQCCSYAINDYEKIDLLRKRKNKDRE' A
#
# COMPACT_ATOMS: atom_id res chain seq x y z
N MET A 1 -3.87 9.23 6.41
CA MET A 1 -3.97 7.98 7.18
C MET A 1 -4.47 6.89 6.25
N PHE A 2 -3.82 5.72 6.24
CA PHE A 2 -4.27 4.57 5.45
C PHE A 2 -5.62 4.06 5.97
N LYS A 3 -6.52 3.68 5.06
CA LYS A 3 -7.81 3.06 5.37
C LYS A 3 -8.07 1.94 4.37
N VAL A 4 -8.49 0.79 4.88
CA VAL A 4 -8.84 -0.38 4.08
C VAL A 4 -10.22 -0.16 3.43
N ASN A 5 -10.34 -0.50 2.16
CA ASN A 5 -11.53 -0.35 1.33
C ASN A 5 -11.87 -1.70 0.70
N SER A 6 -13.06 -2.22 0.99
CA SER A 6 -13.53 -3.52 0.52
C SER A 6 -14.01 -3.54 -0.93
N SER A 7 -14.13 -2.38 -1.60
CA SER A 7 -14.75 -2.26 -2.93
C SER A 7 -13.80 -2.44 -4.13
N LEU A 8 -12.48 -2.55 -3.92
CA LEU A 8 -11.50 -2.70 -5.00
C LEU A 8 -11.22 -4.17 -5.30
N SER A 9 -11.98 -4.74 -6.25
CA SER A 9 -11.76 -6.11 -6.75
C SER A 9 -11.55 -6.10 -8.27
N LYS A 10 -10.29 -6.29 -8.69
CA LYS A 10 -9.85 -6.89 -9.96
C LYS A 10 -8.33 -6.72 -10.11
N SER A 11 -7.57 -7.62 -9.48
CA SER A 11 -6.14 -7.79 -9.75
C SER A 11 -5.91 -9.19 -10.30
N ASN A 12 -5.31 -9.27 -11.49
CA ASN A 12 -5.29 -10.49 -12.31
C ASN A 12 -3.87 -11.02 -12.57
N ILE A 13 -2.84 -10.37 -12.02
CA ILE A 13 -1.43 -10.75 -12.22
C ILE A 13 -0.91 -11.39 -10.93
N SER A 14 -0.73 -12.71 -10.95
CA SER A 14 -0.16 -13.45 -9.81
C SER A 14 1.34 -13.21 -9.67
N ARG A 15 1.80 -12.92 -8.45
CA ARG A 15 3.20 -12.76 -8.07
C ARG A 15 3.43 -13.32 -6.67
N THR A 16 4.55 -14.01 -6.47
CA THR A 16 4.98 -14.49 -5.14
C THR A 16 5.78 -13.42 -4.43
N ILE A 17 5.40 -13.10 -3.19
CA ILE A 17 6.12 -12.17 -2.30
C ILE A 17 6.50 -12.94 -1.03
N ARG A 18 7.72 -12.74 -0.54
CA ARG A 18 8.18 -13.30 0.74
C ARG A 18 8.12 -12.22 1.81
N PHE A 19 7.50 -12.52 2.94
CA PHE A 19 7.40 -11.64 4.10
C PHE A 19 8.26 -12.19 5.24
N SER A 20 8.65 -11.31 6.18
CA SER A 20 9.04 -11.77 7.51
C SER A 20 7.81 -12.29 8.24
N GLU A 21 8.02 -13.19 9.21
CA GLU A 21 6.94 -13.75 10.03
C GLU A 21 6.14 -12.65 10.74
N GLU A 22 6.83 -11.68 11.34
CA GLU A 22 6.20 -10.53 12.01
C GLU A 22 5.29 -9.74 11.06
N THR A 23 5.79 -9.37 9.88
CA THR A 23 5.00 -8.60 8.90
C THR A 23 3.81 -9.40 8.37
N TYR A 24 4.01 -10.70 8.12
CA TYR A 24 2.93 -11.57 7.68
C TYR A 24 1.82 -11.65 8.73
N ASN A 25 2.17 -11.91 9.99
CA ASN A 25 1.19 -12.06 11.08
C ASN A 25 0.39 -10.77 11.29
N SER A 26 1.04 -9.61 11.30
CA SER A 26 0.35 -8.33 11.43
C SER A 26 -0.60 -8.05 10.26
N LEU A 27 -0.16 -8.29 9.02
CA LEU A 27 -1.03 -8.10 7.84
C LEU A 27 -2.18 -9.10 7.82
N PHE A 28 -1.93 -10.33 8.25
CA PHE A 28 -2.96 -11.36 8.31
C PHE A 28 -4.05 -11.01 9.32
N GLU A 29 -3.67 -10.62 10.54
CA GLU A 29 -4.61 -10.17 11.58
C GLU A 29 -5.45 -8.97 11.12
N ILE A 30 -4.83 -7.97 10.48
CA ILE A 30 -5.55 -6.82 9.93
C ILE A 30 -6.57 -7.25 8.86
N ALA A 31 -6.19 -8.19 7.99
CA ALA A 31 -7.09 -8.69 6.95
C ALA A 31 -8.32 -9.40 7.55
N GLU A 32 -8.13 -10.17 8.62
CA GLU A 32 -9.22 -10.84 9.34
C GLU A 32 -10.15 -9.84 10.04
N ILE A 33 -9.58 -8.85 10.73
CA ILE A 33 -10.36 -7.81 11.42
C ILE A 33 -11.21 -7.00 10.43
N GLU A 34 -10.60 -6.58 9.32
CA GLU A 34 -11.24 -5.73 8.30
C GLU A 34 -12.10 -6.55 7.31
N GLN A 35 -12.14 -7.88 7.46
CA GLN A 35 -12.92 -8.79 6.61
C GLN A 35 -12.61 -8.63 5.11
N VAL A 36 -11.32 -8.47 4.78
CA VAL A 36 -10.84 -8.38 3.40
C VAL A 36 -9.90 -9.54 3.08
N SER A 37 -9.80 -9.92 1.81
CA SER A 37 -8.79 -10.89 1.42
C SER A 37 -7.39 -10.33 1.65
N PHE A 38 -6.46 -11.19 2.08
CA PHE A 38 -5.05 -10.82 2.26
C PHE A 38 -4.47 -10.14 1.01
N ASN A 39 -4.80 -10.66 -0.18
CA ASN A 39 -4.40 -10.03 -1.44
C ASN A 39 -4.95 -8.60 -1.60
N SER A 40 -6.22 -8.36 -1.26
CA SER A 40 -6.81 -7.02 -1.30
C SER A 40 -6.08 -6.06 -0.36
N LEU A 41 -5.80 -6.50 0.88
CA LEU A 41 -5.06 -5.68 1.84
C LEU A 41 -3.67 -5.32 1.29
N VAL A 42 -2.90 -6.31 0.81
CA VAL A 42 -1.56 -6.09 0.26
C VAL A 42 -1.58 -5.09 -0.89
N LEU A 43 -2.54 -5.20 -1.81
CA LEU A 43 -2.68 -4.26 -2.93
C LEU A 43 -2.97 -2.84 -2.47
N GLN A 44 -3.78 -2.67 -1.43
CA GLN A 44 -4.09 -1.37 -0.87
C GLN A 44 -2.90 -0.76 -0.14
N CYS A 45 -2.15 -1.56 0.62
CA CYS A 45 -0.88 -1.15 1.23
C CYS A 45 0.10 -0.65 0.16
N CYS A 46 0.26 -1.39 -0.94
CA CYS A 46 1.10 -0.99 -2.06
C CYS A 46 0.62 0.30 -2.72
N SER A 47 -0.68 0.43 -2.99
CA SER A 47 -1.26 1.64 -3.58
C SER A 47 -1.05 2.87 -2.70
N TYR A 48 -1.22 2.73 -1.38
CA TYR A 48 -0.94 3.80 -0.43
C TYR A 48 0.53 4.22 -0.47
N ALA A 49 1.46 3.27 -0.41
CA ALA A 49 2.88 3.55 -0.44
C ALA A 49 3.31 4.25 -1.75
N ILE A 50 2.78 3.82 -2.91
CA ILE A 50 3.06 4.45 -4.21
C ILE A 50 2.55 5.90 -4.22
N ASN A 51 1.28 6.12 -3.84
CA ASN A 51 0.67 7.45 -3.82
C ASN A 51 1.39 8.41 -2.86
N ASP A 52 1.85 7.91 -1.72
CA ASP A 52 2.59 8.72 -0.75
C ASP A 52 4.00 9.05 -1.25
N TYR A 53 4.68 8.09 -1.90
CA TYR A 53 5.97 8.32 -2.52
C TYR A 53 5.91 9.37 -3.63
N GLU A 54 4.90 9.31 -4.51
CA GLU A 54 4.68 10.32 -5.56
C GLU A 54 4.50 11.73 -4.99
N LYS A 55 3.77 11.88 -3.87
CA LYS A 55 3.64 13.18 -3.18
C LYS A 55 5.00 13.69 -2.71
N ILE A 56 5.82 12.82 -2.11
CA ILE A 56 7.16 13.20 -1.63
C ILE A 56 8.04 13.64 -2.81
N ASP A 57 8.01 12.92 -3.93
CA ASP A 57 8.78 13.28 -5.12
C ASP A 57 8.34 14.62 -5.73
N LEU A 58 7.03 14.87 -5.81
CA LEU A 58 6.47 16.16 -6.24
C LEU A 58 6.88 17.32 -5.31
N LEU A 59 6.87 17.10 -4.00
CA LEU A 59 7.30 18.10 -3.02
C LEU A 59 8.80 18.41 -3.14
N ARG A 60 9.64 17.39 -3.39
CA ARG A 60 11.07 17.56 -3.65
C ARG A 60 11.33 18.39 -4.90
N LYS A 61 10.61 18.10 -6.00
CA LYS A 61 10.70 18.85 -7.25
C LYS A 61 10.29 20.32 -7.09
N ARG A 62 9.23 20.62 -6.34
CA ARG A 62 8.81 22.01 -6.05
C ARG A 62 9.85 22.79 -5.27
N LYS A 63 10.38 22.21 -4.18
CA LYS A 63 11.42 22.85 -3.36
C LYS A 63 12.70 23.17 -4.13
N ASN A 64 13.02 22.40 -5.16
CA ASN A 64 14.19 22.66 -6.00
C ASN A 64 13.91 23.78 -7.02
N LYS A 65 12.67 23.89 -7.52
CA LYS A 65 12.26 24.96 -8.43
C LYS A 65 12.17 26.34 -7.76
N ASP A 66 11.84 26.39 -6.46
CA ASP A 66 11.80 27.65 -5.70
C ASP A 66 13.20 28.16 -5.28
N ARG A 67 14.27 27.40 -5.59
CA ARG A 67 15.67 27.77 -5.31
C ARG A 67 16.46 28.19 -6.55
N GLU A 68 15.88 28.09 -7.74
CA GLU A 68 16.40 28.58 -9.01
C GLU A 68 15.74 29.90 -9.39
#